data_AF-A0A061FTC5-F1
#
_entry.id   AF-A0A061FTC5-F1
#
_cell.length_a   1.000
_cell.length_b   1.000
_cell.length_c   1.000
_cell.angle_alpha   90.00
_cell.angle_beta   90.00
_cell.angle_gamma   90.00
#
_symmetry.space_group_name_H-M   'P 1'
#
loop_
_entity.id
_entity.type
_entity.pdbx_description
1 polymer ?
#
loop_
_entity_poly.entity_id
_entity_poly.type
_entity_poly.pdbx_seq_one_letter_code
_entity_poly.pdbx_strand_id
1 'polypeptide(L)'
;MLVGKQVRSGQLVVLISVASTMLPALVHDLKRLSKEDCWSLFSKHAFGNRDPNEDSTLKAIGGKIVEKCKGLPLAIQTLGSLLHSQIEAEEWDNVLNSRIWDLPDHKSDVLPALRLSYHYLPSQLKRCFAYCSIFPKGHKFEKRDLVRMWIAKSLLQQPKSKRRKKEVGEQYFNELLSRSPNDGKTHFNSQVFNKLFPVPNCLRVLSLSSYNIIEFLDSVANLKQLHYLDLSGADIGCLPERVGYLHNLETLKSSGCHRLKCLPADLRNLTKLEHLDIKGTLIRELLDSIGNLKQLGYLDLSGTQ
;
A
#
# COMPACT_ATOMS: atom_id res chain seq x y z
N MET A 1 51.07 -7.64 -26.71
CA MET A 1 51.61 -6.93 -25.54
C MET A 1 50.52 -5.99 -25.03
N LEU A 2 50.38 -5.94 -23.71
CA LEU A 2 49.28 -5.36 -22.92
C LEU A 2 48.96 -3.87 -23.16
N VAL A 3 47.80 -3.49 -22.58
CA VAL A 3 47.38 -2.20 -21.98
C VAL A 3 46.04 -1.77 -22.63
N GLY A 4 44.88 -1.81 -21.97
CA GLY A 4 44.56 -1.24 -20.66
C GLY A 4 44.11 0.22 -20.81
N LYS A 5 42.81 0.49 -21.05
CA LYS A 5 42.23 1.84 -20.88
C LYS A 5 40.86 1.83 -20.22
N GLN A 6 40.84 2.53 -19.09
CA GLN A 6 39.74 3.04 -18.30
C GLN A 6 38.72 3.88 -19.09
N VAL A 7 37.44 3.57 -18.86
CA VAL A 7 36.29 4.43 -18.49
C VAL A 7 36.28 5.92 -18.90
N ARG A 8 35.21 6.34 -19.60
CA ARG A 8 34.40 7.56 -19.33
C ARG A 8 32.94 7.25 -19.72
N SER A 9 32.02 6.93 -18.81
CA SER A 9 31.26 7.86 -17.96
C SER A 9 30.84 9.15 -18.68
N GLY A 10 30.08 9.03 -19.78
CA GLY A 10 29.67 10.20 -20.58
C GLY A 10 28.26 10.16 -21.17
N GLN A 11 27.53 9.05 -21.12
CA GLN A 11 26.19 8.96 -21.73
C GLN A 11 25.07 8.46 -20.79
N LEU A 12 25.38 8.15 -19.53
CA LEU A 12 24.36 7.93 -18.49
C LEU A 12 24.03 9.18 -17.66
N VAL A 13 24.77 10.29 -17.86
CA VAL A 13 24.57 11.54 -17.09
C VAL A 13 23.50 12.44 -17.71
N VAL A 14 23.13 12.24 -18.98
CA VAL A 14 22.14 13.11 -19.65
C VAL A 14 20.68 12.74 -19.30
N LEU A 15 20.40 11.50 -18.87
CA LEU A 15 19.06 11.14 -18.35
C LEU A 15 18.87 11.48 -16.86
N ILE A 16 19.95 11.74 -16.11
CA ILE A 16 19.87 12.26 -14.74
C ILE A 16 19.82 13.80 -14.74
N SER A 17 20.34 14.47 -15.77
CA SER A 17 20.31 15.94 -15.86
C SER A 17 19.03 16.55 -16.45
N VAL A 18 18.22 15.81 -17.21
CA VAL A 18 16.95 16.34 -17.79
C VAL A 18 15.76 16.18 -16.83
N ALA A 19 15.88 15.33 -15.81
CA ALA A 19 14.89 15.26 -14.73
C ALA A 19 14.97 16.46 -13.74
N SER A 20 16.02 17.29 -13.81
CA SER A 20 16.19 18.48 -12.97
C SER A 20 15.82 19.81 -13.66
N THR A 21 15.58 19.82 -14.98
CA THR A 21 15.39 21.08 -15.75
C THR A 21 14.02 21.27 -16.38
N MET A 22 13.09 20.31 -16.27
CA MET A 22 11.71 20.48 -16.77
C MET A 22 10.73 20.78 -15.64
N LEU A 23 10.78 22.04 -15.22
CA LEU A 23 9.93 22.78 -14.29
C LEU A 23 9.86 22.31 -12.81
N PRO A 24 10.29 23.16 -11.86
CA PRO A 24 9.95 23.02 -10.44
C PRO A 24 8.47 23.36 -10.24
N ALA A 25 7.59 22.44 -10.56
CA ALA A 25 6.19 22.53 -10.17
C ALA A 25 6.07 22.23 -8.67
N LEU A 26 6.36 23.26 -7.86
CA LEU A 26 5.99 23.39 -6.45
C LEU A 26 6.24 22.13 -5.61
N VAL A 27 7.52 21.83 -5.33
CA VAL A 27 7.82 21.37 -3.97
C VAL A 27 7.66 22.62 -3.11
N HIS A 28 6.42 22.99 -2.81
CA HIS A 28 6.19 23.85 -1.67
C HIS A 28 6.79 23.10 -0.49
N ASP A 29 7.85 23.66 0.08
CA ASP A 29 8.14 23.45 1.49
C ASP A 29 6.80 23.65 2.20
N LEU A 30 6.16 22.53 2.59
CA LEU A 30 4.94 22.55 3.36
C LEU A 30 5.31 23.29 4.63
N LYS A 31 4.94 24.58 4.69
CA LYS A 31 5.25 25.44 5.83
C LYS A 31 4.79 24.72 7.08
N ARG A 32 5.72 24.49 7.99
CA ARG A 32 5.40 23.95 9.30
C ARG A 32 4.41 24.89 9.96
N LEU A 33 3.38 24.32 10.56
CA LEU A 33 2.37 25.08 11.27
C LEU A 33 2.95 25.64 12.57
N SER A 34 2.42 26.78 13.02
CA SER A 34 2.67 27.29 14.37
C SER A 34 2.15 26.30 15.42
N LYS A 35 2.61 26.41 16.67
CA LYS A 35 2.17 25.48 17.73
C LYS A 35 0.65 25.58 17.96
N GLU A 36 0.12 26.79 17.84
CA GLU A 36 -1.28 27.13 18.00
C GLU A 36 -2.11 26.52 16.86
N ASP A 37 -1.66 26.66 15.61
CA ASP A 37 -2.31 26.06 14.44
C ASP A 37 -2.24 24.53 14.48
N CYS A 38 -1.13 23.97 14.96
CA CYS A 38 -0.98 22.53 15.14
C CYS A 38 -2.01 21.99 16.13
N TRP A 39 -2.14 22.65 17.29
CA TRP A 39 -3.09 22.26 18.31
C TRP A 39 -4.54 22.40 17.84
N SER A 40 -4.87 23.51 17.18
CA SER A 40 -6.19 23.75 16.59
C SER A 40 -6.55 22.65 15.58
N LEU A 41 -5.62 22.34 14.68
CA LEU A 41 -5.80 21.29 13.67
C LEU A 41 -5.97 19.90 14.29
N PHE A 42 -5.14 19.56 15.27
CA PHE A 42 -5.23 18.30 16.01
C PHE A 42 -6.58 18.19 16.74
N SER A 43 -6.94 19.23 17.48
CA SER A 43 -8.13 19.25 18.32
C SER A 43 -9.40 19.05 17.50
N LYS A 44 -9.47 19.70 16.34
CA LYS A 44 -10.56 19.54 15.37
C LYS A 44 -10.76 18.07 14.95
N HIS A 45 -9.67 17.33 14.75
CA HIS A 45 -9.75 15.94 14.29
C HIS A 45 -9.94 14.95 15.45
N ALA A 46 -9.28 15.17 16.59
CA ALA A 46 -9.35 14.27 17.75
C ALA A 46 -10.65 14.43 18.55
N PHE A 47 -11.08 15.66 18.84
CA PHE A 47 -12.24 15.87 19.70
C PHE A 47 -13.53 16.04 18.90
N GLY A 48 -13.45 16.48 17.64
CA GLY A 48 -14.62 16.74 16.81
C GLY A 48 -15.46 17.86 17.41
N ASN A 49 -16.63 17.50 17.94
CA ASN A 49 -17.52 18.43 18.64
C ASN A 49 -17.32 18.46 20.16
N ARG A 50 -16.47 17.58 20.73
CA ARG A 50 -16.14 17.58 22.16
C ARG A 50 -15.22 18.75 22.48
N ASP A 51 -15.37 19.34 23.66
CA ASP A 51 -14.45 20.39 24.11
C ASP A 51 -13.16 19.74 24.63
N PRO A 52 -11.97 20.03 24.04
CA PRO A 52 -10.70 19.54 24.54
C PRO A 52 -10.38 19.96 25.98
N ASN A 53 -11.07 20.97 26.53
CA ASN A 53 -10.87 21.44 27.90
C ASN A 53 -11.64 20.62 28.95
N GLU A 54 -12.59 19.77 28.55
CA GLU A 54 -13.33 18.90 29.47
C GLU A 54 -12.44 17.81 30.08
N ASP A 55 -11.41 17.36 29.34
CA ASP A 55 -10.47 16.35 29.80
C ASP A 55 -9.03 16.90 29.76
N SER A 56 -8.58 17.37 30.92
CA SER A 56 -7.23 17.92 31.09
C SER A 56 -6.12 16.89 30.83
N THR A 57 -6.40 15.59 31.00
CA THR A 57 -5.45 14.50 30.79
C THR A 57 -5.26 14.25 29.29
N LEU A 58 -6.35 14.07 28.54
CA LEU A 58 -6.30 13.89 27.09
C LEU A 58 -5.69 15.10 26.39
N LYS A 59 -6.00 16.31 26.87
CA LYS A 59 -5.39 17.55 26.38
C LYS A 59 -3.87 17.54 26.56
N ALA A 60 -3.38 17.14 27.74
CA ALA A 60 -1.96 17.08 28.03
C ALA A 60 -1.22 16.04 27.18
N ILE A 61 -1.78 14.84 27.03
CA ILE A 61 -1.19 13.78 26.18
C ILE A 61 -1.21 14.23 24.71
N GLY A 62 -2.33 14.79 24.25
CA GLY A 62 -2.48 15.33 22.90
C GLY A 62 -1.42 16.37 22.56
N GLY A 63 -1.13 17.30 23.47
CA GLY A 63 -0.09 18.31 23.28
C GLY A 63 1.27 17.68 22.97
N LYS A 64 1.66 16.65 23.73
CA LYS A 64 2.92 15.91 23.51
C LYS A 64 2.93 15.16 22.17
N ILE A 65 1.80 14.60 21.75
CA ILE A 65 1.66 13.95 20.44
C ILE A 65 1.84 14.99 19.31
N VAL A 66 1.25 16.17 19.45
CA VAL A 66 1.37 17.26 18.49
C VAL A 66 2.82 17.74 18.37
N GLU A 67 3.56 17.83 19.48
CA GLU A 67 4.99 18.16 19.46
C GLU A 67 5.80 17.13 18.67
N LYS A 68 5.52 15.83 18.84
CA LYS A 68 6.16 14.75 18.06
C LYS A 68 5.89 14.84 16.55
N CYS A 69 4.79 15.47 16.14
CA CYS A 69 4.46 15.69 14.72
C CYS A 69 5.29 16.81 14.04
N LYS A 70 6.11 17.57 14.79
CA LYS A 70 7.05 18.58 14.28
C LYS A 70 6.43 19.63 13.34
N GLY A 71 5.15 19.94 13.53
CA GLY A 71 4.42 20.94 12.74
C GLY A 71 3.94 20.47 11.36
N LEU A 72 3.95 19.17 11.09
CA LEU A 72 3.49 18.61 9.81
C LEU A 72 1.97 18.41 9.81
N PRO A 73 1.19 19.13 8.98
CA PRO A 73 -0.28 19.04 8.98
C PRO A 73 -0.79 17.62 8.77
N LEU A 74 -0.15 16.85 7.90
CA LEU A 74 -0.55 15.48 7.58
C LEU A 74 -0.40 14.55 8.80
N ALA A 75 0.73 14.60 9.50
CA ALA A 75 0.94 13.79 10.71
C ALA A 75 -0.09 14.14 11.80
N ILE A 76 -0.34 15.43 11.98
CA ILE A 76 -1.28 15.96 12.97
C ILE A 76 -2.71 15.49 12.67
N GLN A 77 -3.17 15.64 11.43
CA GLN A 77 -4.51 15.18 11.01
C GLN A 77 -4.64 13.68 11.17
N THR A 78 -3.66 12.90 10.72
CA THR A 78 -3.71 11.43 10.78
C THR A 78 -3.80 10.91 12.22
N LEU A 79 -3.03 11.48 13.15
CA LEU A 79 -3.10 11.07 14.56
C LEU A 79 -4.32 11.62 15.28
N GLY A 80 -4.76 12.84 14.95
CA GLY A 80 -6.02 13.37 15.46
C GLY A 80 -7.19 12.47 15.07
N SER A 81 -7.29 12.08 13.79
CA SER A 81 -8.34 11.17 13.33
C SER A 81 -8.22 9.76 13.92
N LEU A 82 -7.01 9.25 14.16
CA LEU A 82 -6.80 7.97 14.85
C LEU A 82 -7.43 8.01 16.26
N LEU A 83 -7.10 9.07 17.01
CA LEU A 83 -7.50 9.25 18.40
C LEU A 83 -8.95 9.72 18.56
N HIS A 84 -9.61 10.12 17.47
CA HIS A 84 -11.02 10.49 17.48
C HIS A 84 -11.92 9.44 18.11
N SER A 85 -11.63 8.17 17.79
CA SER A 85 -12.37 7.01 18.29
C SER A 85 -12.02 6.59 19.71
N GLN A 86 -11.01 7.21 20.34
CA GLN A 86 -10.47 6.80 21.64
C GLN A 86 -10.89 7.79 22.74
N ILE A 87 -11.59 7.27 23.75
CA ILE A 87 -12.03 8.05 24.93
C ILE A 87 -11.12 7.84 26.14
N GLU A 88 -10.32 6.76 26.14
CA GLU A 88 -9.49 6.37 27.27
C GLU A 88 -8.09 6.99 27.14
N ALA A 89 -7.58 7.55 28.24
CA ALA A 89 -6.25 8.17 28.27
C ALA A 89 -5.12 7.16 28.02
N GLU A 90 -5.31 5.90 28.39
CA GLU A 90 -4.34 4.82 28.17
C GLU A 90 -4.05 4.62 26.67
N GLU A 91 -5.07 4.65 25.81
CA GLU A 91 -4.90 4.51 24.36
C GLU A 91 -4.09 5.67 23.76
N TRP A 92 -4.28 6.88 24.29
CA TRP A 92 -3.49 8.05 23.88
C TRP A 92 -2.03 7.92 24.33
N ASP A 93 -1.80 7.42 25.54
CA ASP A 93 -0.46 7.19 26.08
C ASP A 93 0.29 6.08 25.31
N ASN A 94 -0.41 5.01 24.93
CA ASN A 94 0.12 3.94 24.07
C ASN A 94 0.57 4.47 22.70
N VAL A 95 -0.16 5.42 22.11
CA VAL A 95 0.26 6.10 20.87
C VAL A 95 1.47 7.01 21.13
N LEU A 96 1.47 7.78 22.21
CA LEU A 96 2.56 8.71 22.56
C LEU A 96 3.89 7.98 22.82
N ASN A 97 3.86 6.86 23.54
CA ASN A 97 5.02 6.09 24.01
C ASN A 97 5.39 4.92 23.11
N SER A 98 4.78 4.81 21.92
CA SER A 98 5.07 3.73 20.98
C SER A 98 6.50 3.77 20.46
N ARG A 99 7.16 2.60 20.43
CA ARG A 99 8.48 2.41 19.80
C ARG A 99 8.50 2.73 18.30
N ILE A 100 7.32 2.86 17.66
CA ILE A 100 7.20 3.25 16.25
C ILE A 100 7.81 4.64 16.00
N TRP A 101 7.79 5.52 17.00
CA TRP A 101 8.43 6.84 16.93
C TRP A 101 9.95 6.78 16.72
N ASP A 102 10.60 5.73 17.19
CA ASP A 102 12.06 5.59 17.22
C ASP A 102 12.60 4.75 16.05
N LEU A 103 11.73 4.25 15.18
CA LEU A 103 12.15 3.44 14.03
C LEU A 103 12.98 4.30 13.05
N PRO A 104 14.11 3.79 12.54
CA PRO A 104 14.94 4.53 11.60
C PRO A 104 14.18 4.77 10.29
N ASP A 105 13.82 6.03 10.03
CA ASP A 105 13.14 6.47 8.81
C ASP A 105 13.97 7.53 8.07
N HIS A 106 14.77 7.08 7.10
CA HIS A 106 15.70 7.93 6.36
C HIS A 106 15.04 8.87 5.34
N LYS A 107 13.69 8.95 5.29
CA LYS A 107 12.97 9.54 4.14
C LYS A 107 11.96 10.64 4.49
N SER A 108 11.30 10.61 5.65
CA SER A 108 10.35 11.67 6.01
C SER A 108 9.95 11.64 7.50
N ASP A 109 9.86 12.82 8.10
CA ASP A 109 9.37 13.04 9.47
C ASP A 109 7.89 12.64 9.66
N VAL A 110 7.11 12.48 8.58
CA VAL A 110 5.69 12.10 8.67
C VAL A 110 5.49 10.59 8.91
N LEU A 111 6.49 9.76 8.57
CA LEU A 111 6.33 8.30 8.52
C LEU A 111 5.95 7.63 9.85
N PRO A 112 6.46 8.05 11.02
CA PRO A 112 6.07 7.44 12.28
C PRO A 112 4.57 7.61 12.59
N ALA A 113 4.03 8.81 12.39
CA ALA A 113 2.62 9.12 12.62
C ALA A 113 1.69 8.28 11.73
N LEU A 114 2.11 8.10 10.48
CA LEU A 114 1.45 7.25 9.49
C LEU A 114 1.49 5.78 9.90
N ARG A 115 2.65 5.26 10.30
CA ARG A 115 2.79 3.88 10.79
C ARG A 115 1.92 3.61 12.01
N LEU A 116 1.81 4.57 12.92
CA LEU A 116 0.92 4.48 14.08
C LEU A 116 -0.54 4.36 13.67
N SER A 117 -1.02 5.22 12.77
CA SER A 117 -2.40 5.14 12.29
C SER A 117 -2.71 3.81 11.59
N TYR A 118 -1.73 3.21 10.91
CA TYR A 118 -1.88 1.84 10.37
C TYR A 118 -1.86 0.79 11.48
N HIS A 119 -0.93 0.90 12.44
CA HIS A 119 -0.76 -0.06 13.52
C HIS A 119 -2.06 -0.24 14.31
N TYR A 120 -2.74 0.85 14.64
CA TYR A 120 -4.01 0.87 15.37
C TYR A 120 -5.26 0.73 14.47
N LEU A 121 -5.08 0.44 13.17
CA LEU A 121 -6.20 0.15 12.29
C LEU A 121 -6.75 -1.27 12.57
N PRO A 122 -8.08 -1.47 12.65
CA PRO A 122 -8.66 -2.80 12.81
C PRO A 122 -8.22 -3.76 11.69
N SER A 123 -8.07 -5.05 12.00
CA SER A 123 -7.49 -6.04 11.07
C SER A 123 -8.21 -6.13 9.71
N GLN A 124 -9.53 -5.93 9.71
CA GLN A 124 -10.39 -5.98 8.54
C GLN A 124 -10.16 -4.74 7.66
N LEU A 125 -10.04 -3.57 8.28
CA LEU A 125 -9.69 -2.34 7.57
C LEU A 125 -8.26 -2.41 7.03
N LYS A 126 -7.31 -3.05 7.72
CA LYS A 126 -5.96 -3.31 7.18
C LYS A 126 -6.00 -4.16 5.90
N ARG A 127 -6.91 -5.13 5.80
CA ARG A 127 -7.10 -5.94 4.58
C ARG A 127 -7.71 -5.12 3.45
N CYS A 128 -8.77 -4.37 3.72
CA CYS A 128 -9.37 -3.43 2.75
C CYS A 128 -8.35 -2.40 2.28
N PHE A 129 -7.53 -1.89 3.20
CA PHE A 129 -6.46 -0.95 2.93
C PHE A 129 -5.38 -1.56 2.01
N ALA A 130 -4.90 -2.75 2.35
CA ALA A 130 -3.91 -3.47 1.57
C ALA A 130 -4.43 -3.82 0.17
N TYR A 131 -5.73 -4.03 0.01
CA TYR A 131 -6.34 -4.21 -1.30
C TYR A 131 -6.27 -2.94 -2.16
N CYS A 132 -6.49 -1.76 -1.55
CA CYS A 132 -6.37 -0.47 -2.25
C CYS A 132 -4.94 -0.14 -2.67
N SER A 133 -3.92 -0.61 -1.94
CA SER A 133 -2.50 -0.30 -2.25
C SER A 133 -2.00 -0.97 -3.52
N ILE A 134 -2.75 -1.95 -4.02
CA ILE A 134 -2.40 -2.64 -5.24
C ILE A 134 -2.76 -1.79 -6.48
N PHE A 135 -3.62 -0.77 -6.38
CA PHE A 135 -3.99 0.07 -7.52
C PHE A 135 -2.87 1.07 -7.86
N PRO A 136 -2.65 1.38 -9.16
CA PRO A 136 -1.66 2.35 -9.59
C PRO A 136 -1.78 3.67 -8.83
N LYS A 137 -0.64 4.34 -8.59
CA LYS A 137 -0.61 5.63 -7.91
C LYS A 137 -1.45 6.65 -8.69
N GLY A 138 -2.47 7.22 -8.03
CA GLY A 138 -3.35 8.22 -8.62
C GLY A 138 -4.72 7.68 -8.99
N HIS A 139 -4.90 6.36 -8.90
CA HIS A 139 -6.20 5.71 -9.12
C HIS A 139 -7.25 6.29 -8.18
N LYS A 140 -8.35 6.77 -8.76
CA LYS A 140 -9.48 7.33 -8.05
C LYS A 140 -10.52 6.24 -7.86
N PHE A 141 -10.82 5.94 -6.61
CA PHE A 141 -11.91 5.02 -6.29
C PHE A 141 -13.21 5.79 -6.13
N GLU A 142 -14.24 5.36 -6.84
CA GLU A 142 -15.61 5.65 -6.44
C GLU A 142 -15.99 4.78 -5.25
N LYS A 143 -16.59 5.39 -4.21
CA LYS A 143 -17.00 4.70 -2.98
C LYS A 143 -17.83 3.45 -3.27
N ARG A 144 -18.80 3.56 -4.19
CA ARG A 144 -19.71 2.46 -4.53
C ARG A 144 -18.96 1.26 -5.12
N ASP A 145 -18.01 1.52 -6.00
CA ASP A 145 -17.27 0.46 -6.69
C ASP A 145 -16.25 -0.19 -5.77
N LEU A 146 -15.52 0.59 -4.98
CA LEU A 146 -14.59 0.03 -4.00
C LEU A 146 -15.30 -0.86 -2.96
N VAL A 147 -16.48 -0.44 -2.49
CA VAL A 147 -17.30 -1.26 -1.59
C VAL A 147 -17.77 -2.55 -2.27
N ARG A 148 -18.22 -2.49 -3.54
CA ARG A 148 -18.57 -3.69 -4.31
C ARG A 148 -17.38 -4.64 -4.45
N MET A 149 -16.19 -4.11 -4.70
CA MET A 149 -14.96 -4.89 -4.80
C MET A 149 -14.63 -5.59 -3.47
N TRP A 150 -14.73 -4.88 -2.34
CA TRP A 150 -14.51 -5.47 -1.02
C TRP A 150 -15.54 -6.56 -0.68
N ILE A 151 -16.80 -6.39 -1.09
CA ILE A 151 -17.85 -7.42 -0.94
C ILE A 151 -17.53 -8.65 -1.79
N ALA A 152 -17.20 -8.46 -3.07
CA ALA A 152 -16.88 -9.54 -4.00
C ALA A 152 -15.67 -10.35 -3.53
N LYS A 153 -14.68 -9.67 -2.95
CA LYS A 153 -13.47 -10.28 -2.38
C LYS A 153 -13.65 -10.85 -0.98
N SER A 154 -14.86 -10.79 -0.42
CA SER A 154 -15.16 -11.23 0.95
C SER A 154 -14.22 -10.62 2.00
N LEU A 155 -13.77 -9.38 1.78
CA LEU A 155 -12.89 -8.66 2.70
C LEU A 155 -13.65 -8.11 3.91
N LEU A 156 -14.96 -7.94 3.77
CA LEU A 156 -15.85 -7.53 4.84
C LEU A 156 -16.24 -8.74 5.68
N GLN A 157 -16.09 -8.65 7.01
CA GLN A 157 -16.57 -9.69 7.92
C GLN A 157 -18.06 -9.93 7.69
N GLN A 158 -18.48 -11.19 7.73
CA GLN A 158 -19.89 -11.56 7.64
C GLN A 158 -20.59 -11.15 8.95
N PRO A 159 -21.50 -10.16 8.94
CA PRO A 159 -22.31 -9.93 10.12
C PRO A 159 -23.22 -11.15 10.35
N LYS A 160 -23.38 -11.55 11.62
CA LYS A 160 -24.33 -12.58 12.05
C LYS A 160 -25.79 -12.23 11.74
N SER A 161 -26.06 -10.98 11.33
CA SER A 161 -27.37 -10.48 10.92
C SER A 161 -27.34 -9.96 9.49
N LYS A 162 -28.50 -9.88 8.84
CA LYS A 162 -28.74 -9.28 7.51
C LYS A 162 -28.39 -7.78 7.41
N ARG A 163 -27.49 -7.22 8.24
CA ARG A 163 -26.87 -5.93 7.93
C ARG A 163 -26.27 -6.04 6.53
N ARG A 164 -26.74 -5.22 5.61
CA ARG A 164 -26.39 -5.34 4.19
C ARG A 164 -24.88 -5.13 4.09
N LYS A 165 -24.10 -6.10 3.58
CA LYS A 165 -22.62 -6.00 3.46
C LYS A 165 -22.16 -4.64 2.89
N LYS A 166 -23.00 -4.02 2.07
CA LYS A 166 -22.87 -2.64 1.59
C LYS A 166 -22.68 -1.60 2.72
N GLU A 167 -23.52 -1.59 3.74
CA GLU A 167 -23.45 -0.64 4.86
C GLU A 167 -22.13 -0.78 5.62
N VAL A 168 -21.68 -2.01 5.90
CA VAL A 168 -20.38 -2.28 6.55
C VAL A 168 -19.23 -1.78 5.68
N GLY A 169 -19.29 -2.04 4.37
CA GLY A 169 -18.28 -1.54 3.44
C GLY A 169 -18.24 -0.01 3.39
N GLU A 170 -19.40 0.65 3.42
CA GLU A 170 -19.47 2.11 3.45
C GLU A 170 -18.92 2.71 4.76
N GLN A 171 -19.13 2.03 5.90
CA GLN A 171 -18.53 2.41 7.18
C GLN A 171 -17.01 2.29 7.12
N TYR A 172 -16.48 1.18 6.59
CA TYR A 172 -15.03 0.98 6.44
C TYR A 172 -14.42 2.02 5.51
N PHE A 173 -15.11 2.37 4.42
CA PHE A 173 -14.67 3.43 3.53
C PHE A 173 -14.57 4.77 4.25
N ASN A 174 -15.60 5.15 5.01
CA ASN A 174 -15.62 6.41 5.74
C ASN A 174 -14.55 6.46 6.83
N GLU A 175 -14.29 5.35 7.53
CA GLU A 175 -13.24 5.25 8.56
C GLU A 175 -11.83 5.36 7.97
N LEU A 176 -11.59 4.78 6.80
CA LEU A 176 -10.30 4.98 6.11
C LEU A 176 -10.18 6.41 5.56
N LEU A 177 -11.29 7.01 5.12
CA LEU A 177 -11.32 8.38 4.61
C LEU A 177 -11.08 9.41 5.73
N SER A 178 -11.64 9.20 6.93
CA SER A 178 -11.45 10.11 8.06
C SER A 178 -9.99 10.21 8.49
N ARG A 179 -9.20 9.15 8.28
CA ARG A 179 -7.76 9.08 8.56
C ARG A 179 -6.89 9.63 7.43
N SER A 180 -7.50 10.11 6.34
CA SER A 180 -6.83 10.63 5.16
C SER A 180 -6.91 12.16 5.06
N PRO A 181 -5.88 12.86 4.51
CA PRO A 181 -5.94 14.29 4.31
C PRO A 181 -7.11 14.65 3.39
N ASN A 182 -8.05 15.42 3.94
CA ASN A 182 -9.17 15.99 3.20
C ASN A 182 -8.64 16.99 2.16
N ASP A 183 -8.65 16.63 0.88
CA ASP A 183 -8.44 17.58 -0.22
C ASP A 183 -9.76 18.22 -0.70
N GLY A 184 -10.84 18.06 0.08
CA GLY A 184 -12.17 18.54 -0.26
C GLY A 184 -12.88 17.72 -1.35
N LYS A 185 -12.29 16.62 -1.83
CA LYS A 185 -12.90 15.76 -2.84
C LYS A 185 -13.53 14.54 -2.19
N THR A 186 -14.74 14.20 -2.63
CA THR A 186 -15.51 12.99 -2.28
C THR A 186 -14.87 11.69 -2.80
N HIS A 187 -13.62 11.75 -3.28
CA HIS A 187 -12.93 10.68 -3.97
C HIS A 187 -11.69 10.25 -3.23
N PHE A 188 -11.55 8.95 -3.10
CA PHE A 188 -10.44 8.31 -2.42
C PHE A 188 -9.33 8.04 -3.44
N ASN A 189 -8.17 8.65 -3.26
CA ASN A 189 -7.05 8.53 -4.20
C ASN A 189 -5.98 7.59 -3.66
N SER A 190 -5.52 6.62 -4.45
CA SER A 190 -4.42 5.73 -4.09
C SER A 190 -3.08 6.47 -3.85
N GLN A 191 -2.89 7.70 -4.34
CA GLN A 191 -1.75 8.54 -3.94
C GLN A 191 -1.79 8.87 -2.45
N VAL A 192 -2.99 9.13 -1.93
CA VAL A 192 -3.18 9.42 -0.50
C VAL A 192 -2.85 8.18 0.33
N PHE A 193 -3.19 6.98 -0.15
CA PHE A 193 -2.77 5.69 0.46
C PHE A 193 -1.26 5.52 0.53
N ASN A 194 -0.60 5.72 -0.60
CA ASN A 194 0.84 5.58 -0.71
C ASN A 194 1.59 6.64 0.11
N LYS A 195 0.99 7.83 0.28
CA LYS A 195 1.51 8.91 1.10
C LYS A 195 1.23 8.72 2.59
N LEU A 196 0.06 8.19 2.95
CA LEU A 196 -0.38 7.99 4.33
C LEU A 196 0.18 6.74 4.98
N PHE A 197 0.58 5.74 4.22
CA PHE A 197 1.04 4.49 4.80
C PHE A 197 2.07 3.86 3.87
N PRO A 198 3.31 4.39 3.84
CA PRO A 198 4.41 3.75 3.12
C PRO A 198 4.93 2.52 3.87
N VAL A 199 4.04 1.82 4.57
CA VAL A 199 4.35 0.57 5.25
C VAL A 199 4.83 -0.38 4.16
N PRO A 200 6.01 -1.01 4.29
CA PRO A 200 6.39 -2.08 3.39
C PRO A 200 5.27 -3.13 3.46
N ASN A 201 4.56 -3.27 2.34
CA ASN A 201 3.30 -4.00 2.23
C ASN A 201 3.38 -5.36 2.95
N CYS A 202 2.77 -5.48 4.13
CA CYS A 202 2.67 -6.72 4.91
C CYS A 202 1.73 -7.76 4.27
N LEU A 203 1.24 -7.50 3.05
CA LEU A 203 0.32 -8.38 2.37
C LEU A 203 1.09 -9.63 1.95
N ARG A 204 0.78 -10.76 2.59
CA ARG A 204 1.39 -12.07 2.31
C ARG A 204 0.62 -12.89 1.30
N VAL A 205 -0.69 -12.68 1.19
CA VAL A 205 -1.58 -13.45 0.32
C VAL A 205 -2.44 -12.50 -0.49
N LEU A 206 -2.40 -12.64 -1.81
CA LEU A 206 -3.20 -11.88 -2.75
C LEU A 206 -3.83 -12.80 -3.79
N SER A 207 -5.16 -12.86 -3.84
CA SER A 207 -5.89 -13.53 -4.92
C SER A 207 -6.75 -12.54 -5.72
N LEU A 208 -6.46 -12.51 -7.02
CA LEU A 208 -7.07 -11.74 -8.09
C LEU A 208 -7.68 -12.65 -9.16
N SER A 209 -8.01 -13.90 -8.82
CA SER A 209 -8.65 -14.85 -9.74
C SER A 209 -9.88 -14.25 -10.41
N SER A 210 -9.97 -14.38 -11.74
CA SER A 210 -11.10 -13.99 -12.60
C SER A 210 -11.29 -12.47 -12.82
N TYR A 211 -10.23 -11.66 -12.67
CA TYR A 211 -10.27 -10.20 -12.93
C TYR A 211 -9.55 -9.82 -14.23
N ASN A 212 -9.95 -8.70 -14.83
CA ASN A 212 -9.23 -8.07 -15.94
C ASN A 212 -8.19 -7.09 -15.36
N ILE A 213 -6.91 -7.48 -15.32
CA ILE A 213 -5.86 -6.85 -14.49
C ILE A 213 -4.77 -6.16 -15.34
N ILE A 214 -5.05 -5.89 -16.63
CA ILE A 214 -4.03 -5.41 -17.58
C ILE A 214 -3.26 -4.17 -17.07
N GLU A 215 -3.91 -3.25 -16.33
CA GLU A 215 -3.27 -2.00 -15.87
C GLU A 215 -2.52 -2.09 -14.53
N PHE A 216 -2.55 -3.22 -13.83
CA PHE A 216 -2.34 -3.22 -12.37
C PHE A 216 -1.26 -4.17 -11.87
N LEU A 217 -0.83 -5.14 -12.68
CA LEU A 217 0.21 -6.10 -12.29
C LEU A 217 1.55 -5.43 -11.94
N ASP A 218 1.85 -4.25 -12.53
CA ASP A 218 3.04 -3.47 -12.17
C ASP A 218 3.06 -3.00 -10.72
N SER A 219 1.89 -2.82 -10.12
CA SER A 219 1.75 -2.38 -8.73
C SER A 219 1.81 -3.54 -7.74
N VAL A 220 1.38 -4.74 -8.16
CA VAL A 220 1.52 -6.00 -7.38
C VAL A 220 2.99 -6.27 -7.04
N ALA A 221 3.91 -5.93 -7.94
CA ALA A 221 5.35 -6.09 -7.72
C ALA A 221 5.95 -5.25 -6.57
N ASN A 222 5.20 -4.27 -6.03
CA ASN A 222 5.58 -3.49 -4.85
C ASN A 222 5.29 -4.23 -3.53
N LEU A 223 4.63 -5.38 -3.57
CA LEU A 223 4.27 -6.18 -2.40
C LEU A 223 5.44 -7.09 -1.97
N LYS A 224 6.54 -6.51 -1.44
CA LYS A 224 7.78 -7.27 -1.15
C LYS A 224 7.65 -8.38 -0.10
N GLN A 225 6.59 -8.38 0.71
CA GLN A 225 6.31 -9.44 1.68
C GLN A 225 5.26 -10.45 1.15
N LEU A 226 4.96 -10.46 -0.14
CA LEU A 226 3.98 -11.38 -0.72
C LEU A 226 4.58 -12.78 -0.85
N HIS A 227 3.86 -13.77 -0.31
CA HIS A 227 4.18 -15.20 -0.39
C HIS A 227 3.25 -15.94 -1.35
N TYR A 228 2.00 -15.50 -1.50
CA TYR A 228 1.00 -16.13 -2.37
C TYR A 228 0.38 -15.09 -3.31
N LEU A 229 0.43 -15.38 -4.61
CA LEU A 229 -0.22 -14.60 -5.66
C LEU A 229 -1.05 -15.53 -6.54
N ASP A 230 -2.34 -15.24 -6.69
CA ASP A 230 -3.25 -15.98 -7.55
C ASP A 230 -3.93 -15.03 -8.54
N LEU A 231 -3.71 -15.29 -9.81
CA LEU A 231 -4.19 -14.56 -10.98
C LEU A 231 -5.05 -15.47 -11.86
N SER A 232 -5.51 -16.62 -11.36
CA SER A 232 -6.18 -17.63 -12.19
C SER A 232 -7.39 -17.07 -12.93
N GLY A 233 -7.55 -17.36 -14.22
CA GLY A 233 -8.64 -16.86 -15.05
C GLY A 233 -8.59 -15.35 -15.29
N ALA A 234 -7.47 -14.69 -15.00
CA ALA A 234 -7.29 -13.29 -15.35
C ALA A 234 -7.08 -13.12 -16.85
N ASP A 235 -7.60 -12.01 -17.38
CA ASP A 235 -7.46 -11.67 -18.78
C ASP A 235 -6.13 -10.93 -19.06
N ILE A 236 -5.01 -11.65 -18.92
CA ILE A 236 -3.67 -11.08 -19.04
C ILE A 236 -2.90 -11.70 -20.21
N GLY A 237 -2.21 -10.86 -20.99
CA GLY A 237 -1.40 -11.28 -22.13
C GLY A 237 0.03 -11.70 -21.74
N CYS A 238 0.59 -11.03 -20.74
CA CYS A 238 1.92 -11.27 -20.19
C CYS A 238 1.93 -10.86 -18.71
N LEU A 239 2.78 -11.49 -17.91
CA LEU A 239 3.12 -10.98 -16.59
C LEU A 239 4.23 -9.92 -16.73
N PRO A 240 4.18 -8.79 -16.00
CA PRO A 240 5.22 -7.77 -16.10
C PRO A 240 6.52 -8.23 -15.43
N GLU A 241 7.66 -7.75 -15.95
CA GLU A 241 9.02 -8.07 -15.44
C GLU A 241 9.14 -7.91 -13.92
N ARG A 242 8.46 -6.91 -13.37
CA ARG A 242 8.54 -6.61 -11.94
C ARG A 242 7.99 -7.72 -11.03
N VAL A 243 7.17 -8.65 -11.53
CA VAL A 243 6.73 -9.84 -10.77
C VAL A 243 7.95 -10.65 -10.29
N GLY A 244 9.02 -10.70 -11.09
CA GLY A 244 10.30 -11.32 -10.72
C GLY A 244 10.99 -10.68 -9.51
N TYR A 245 10.54 -9.50 -9.04
CA TYR A 245 11.08 -8.81 -7.86
C TYR A 245 10.35 -9.15 -6.56
N LEU A 246 9.43 -10.12 -6.58
CA LEU A 246 8.72 -10.62 -5.40
C LEU A 246 9.52 -11.76 -4.74
N HIS A 247 10.73 -11.47 -4.25
CA HIS A 247 11.68 -12.49 -3.76
C HIS A 247 11.20 -13.39 -2.61
N ASN A 248 10.05 -13.07 -1.99
CA ASN A 248 9.41 -13.88 -0.95
C ASN A 248 8.25 -14.75 -1.46
N LEU A 249 7.95 -14.71 -2.75
CA LEU A 249 6.82 -15.44 -3.33
C LEU A 249 7.10 -16.94 -3.34
N GLU A 250 6.20 -17.71 -2.73
CA GLU A 250 6.21 -19.18 -2.61
C GLU A 250 5.21 -19.81 -3.58
N THR A 251 4.08 -19.15 -3.82
CA THR A 251 3.02 -19.63 -4.71
C THR A 251 2.61 -18.59 -5.73
N LEU A 252 2.62 -18.98 -7.01
CA LEU A 252 2.06 -18.22 -8.13
C LEU A 252 1.06 -19.09 -8.91
N LYS A 253 -0.21 -18.69 -8.92
CA LYS A 253 -1.25 -19.33 -9.73
C LYS A 253 -1.69 -18.38 -10.85
N SER A 254 -1.74 -18.88 -12.07
CA SER A 254 -2.24 -18.20 -13.27
C SER A 254 -3.03 -19.17 -14.15
N SER A 255 -3.63 -20.19 -13.55
CA SER A 255 -4.40 -21.22 -14.25
C SER A 255 -5.59 -20.60 -14.99
N GLY A 256 -5.91 -21.07 -16.20
CA GLY A 256 -7.03 -20.56 -16.99
C GLY A 256 -6.84 -19.14 -17.56
N CYS A 257 -5.63 -18.56 -17.49
CA CYS A 257 -5.31 -17.31 -18.19
C CYS A 257 -5.11 -17.58 -19.69
N HIS A 258 -6.21 -17.70 -20.44
CA HIS A 258 -6.20 -18.14 -21.85
C HIS A 258 -5.46 -17.21 -22.83
N ARG A 259 -5.16 -15.96 -22.43
CA ARG A 259 -4.40 -15.00 -23.23
C ARG A 259 -2.92 -14.91 -22.83
N LEU A 260 -2.50 -15.58 -21.75
CA LEU A 260 -1.15 -15.47 -21.20
C LEU A 260 -0.16 -16.21 -22.09
N LYS A 261 0.69 -15.48 -22.80
CA LYS A 261 1.65 -16.02 -23.78
C LYS A 261 3.10 -16.00 -23.32
N CYS A 262 3.43 -15.10 -22.39
CA CYS A 262 4.78 -14.92 -21.89
C CYS A 262 4.82 -14.78 -20.38
N LEU A 263 5.88 -15.34 -19.81
CA LEU A 263 6.34 -15.08 -18.46
C LEU A 263 7.54 -14.11 -18.56
N PRO A 264 7.77 -13.26 -17.55
CA PRO A 264 8.91 -12.35 -17.53
C PRO A 264 10.21 -13.12 -17.33
N ALA A 265 11.29 -12.63 -17.95
CA ALA A 265 12.61 -13.24 -17.81
C ALA A 265 13.10 -13.17 -16.34
N ASP A 266 12.73 -12.11 -15.61
CA ASP A 266 13.06 -11.96 -14.20
C ASP A 266 12.30 -12.93 -13.28
N LEU A 267 11.35 -13.73 -13.77
CA LEU A 267 10.66 -14.75 -12.95
C LEU A 267 11.66 -15.75 -12.33
N ARG A 268 12.78 -15.99 -13.00
CA ARG A 268 13.91 -16.82 -12.52
C ARG A 268 14.52 -16.33 -11.19
N ASN A 269 14.25 -15.08 -10.79
CA ASN A 269 14.73 -14.49 -9.55
C ASN A 269 13.87 -14.89 -8.33
N LEU A 270 12.73 -15.55 -8.53
CA LEU A 270 11.84 -16.02 -7.48
C LEU A 270 12.37 -17.30 -6.82
N THR A 271 13.56 -17.24 -6.24
CA THR A 271 14.29 -18.41 -5.70
C THR A 271 13.56 -19.19 -4.61
N LYS A 272 12.51 -18.64 -4.00
CA LYS A 272 11.64 -19.28 -3.00
C LYS A 272 10.34 -19.86 -3.58
N LEU A 273 10.12 -19.76 -4.89
CA LEU A 273 8.88 -20.23 -5.49
C LEU A 273 8.83 -21.76 -5.43
N GLU A 274 7.81 -22.28 -4.76
CA GLU A 274 7.57 -23.72 -4.57
C GLU A 274 6.45 -24.23 -5.46
N HIS A 275 5.46 -23.39 -5.76
CA HIS A 275 4.26 -23.76 -6.52
C HIS A 275 4.00 -22.79 -7.66
N LEU A 276 4.09 -23.29 -8.89
CA LEU A 276 3.73 -22.56 -10.11
C LEU A 276 2.62 -23.31 -10.85
N ASP A 277 1.45 -22.69 -10.95
CA ASP A 277 0.32 -23.22 -11.71
C ASP A 277 0.03 -22.31 -12.91
N ILE A 278 0.31 -22.80 -14.12
CA ILE A 278 0.06 -22.09 -15.39
C ILE A 278 -0.77 -22.94 -16.35
N LYS A 279 -1.60 -23.83 -15.80
CA LYS A 279 -2.53 -24.67 -16.53
C LYS A 279 -3.42 -23.85 -17.48
N GLY A 280 -3.63 -24.32 -18.71
CA GLY A 280 -4.56 -23.72 -19.66
C GLY A 280 -4.16 -22.31 -20.15
N THR A 281 -2.85 -22.03 -20.20
CA THR A 281 -2.25 -20.80 -20.75
C THR A 281 -1.66 -21.04 -22.15
N LEU A 282 -1.10 -20.01 -22.80
CA LEU A 282 -0.47 -20.09 -24.13
C LEU A 282 1.05 -19.84 -24.07
N ILE A 283 1.68 -20.20 -22.94
CA ILE A 283 3.11 -19.95 -22.69
C ILE A 283 3.97 -20.88 -23.54
N ARG A 284 4.88 -20.29 -24.33
CA ARG A 284 5.78 -21.01 -25.24
C ARG A 284 7.22 -21.11 -24.75
N GLU A 285 7.73 -20.04 -24.13
CA GLU A 285 9.14 -19.91 -23.72
C GLU A 285 9.27 -20.03 -22.19
N LEU A 286 9.09 -21.25 -21.70
CA LEU A 286 9.08 -21.51 -20.26
C LEU A 286 10.49 -21.58 -19.66
N LEU A 287 11.42 -22.29 -20.32
CA LEU A 287 12.75 -22.61 -19.77
C LEU A 287 13.59 -21.36 -19.44
N ASP A 288 13.50 -20.33 -20.28
CA ASP A 288 14.22 -19.07 -20.06
C ASP A 288 13.72 -18.31 -18.82
N SER A 289 12.46 -18.53 -18.45
CA SER A 289 11.79 -17.86 -17.34
C SER A 289 11.88 -18.61 -16.01
N ILE A 290 12.07 -19.93 -16.00
CA ILE A 290 12.06 -20.75 -14.77
C ILE A 290 13.38 -21.45 -14.43
N GLY A 291 14.41 -21.33 -15.28
CA GLY A 291 15.65 -22.13 -15.17
C GLY A 291 16.42 -22.07 -13.84
N ASN A 292 16.19 -21.05 -12.99
CA ASN A 292 16.85 -20.89 -11.68
C ASN A 292 15.95 -21.16 -10.46
N LEU A 293 14.72 -21.66 -10.65
CA LEU A 293 13.77 -21.92 -9.56
C LEU A 293 14.09 -23.22 -8.80
N LYS A 294 15.14 -23.18 -7.97
CA LYS A 294 15.67 -24.36 -7.25
C LYS A 294 14.71 -24.98 -6.22
N GLN A 295 13.73 -24.22 -5.73
CA GLN A 295 12.77 -24.67 -4.71
C GLN A 295 11.43 -25.13 -5.31
N LEU A 296 11.29 -25.12 -6.65
CA LEU A 296 10.03 -25.46 -7.31
C LEU A 296 9.71 -26.94 -7.12
N GLY A 297 8.70 -27.23 -6.29
CA GLY A 297 8.22 -28.58 -5.99
C GLY A 297 6.95 -28.97 -6.75
N TYR A 298 6.18 -27.98 -7.23
CA TYR A 298 4.97 -28.20 -8.03
C TYR A 298 4.95 -27.31 -9.27
N LEU A 299 4.70 -27.93 -10.43
CA LEU A 299 4.55 -27.26 -11.71
C LEU A 299 3.40 -27.91 -12.51
N ASP A 300 2.33 -27.17 -12.76
CA ASP A 300 1.23 -27.62 -13.64
C ASP A 300 1.25 -26.84 -14.97
N LEU A 301 1.55 -27.56 -16.05
CA LEU A 301 1.57 -27.09 -17.44
C LEU A 301 0.45 -27.73 -18.27
N SER A 302 -0.54 -28.37 -17.65
CA SER A 302 -1.57 -29.07 -18.41
C SER A 302 -2.34 -28.09 -19.31
N GLY A 303 -2.53 -28.45 -20.58
CA GLY A 303 -3.22 -27.60 -21.54
C GLY A 303 -2.49 -26.32 -21.96
N THR A 304 -1.17 -26.22 -21.74
CA THR A 304 -0.34 -25.22 -22.42
C THR A 304 -0.09 -25.62 -23.88
N GLN A 305 -0.15 -24.67 -24.83
CA GLN A 305 0.08 -24.89 -26.27
C GLN A 305 1.47 -24.46 -26.74
#